data_AF-A0A7V8YCH8-F1
#
_entry.id   AF-A0A7V8YCH8-F1
#
_cell.length_a   1.000
_cell.length_b   1.000
_cell.length_c   1.000
_cell.angle_alpha   90.00
_cell.angle_beta   90.00
_cell.angle_gamma   90.00
#
_symmetry.space_group_name_H-M   'P 1'
#
loop_
_entity.id
_entity.type
_entity.pdbx_description
1 polymer ?
#
loop_
_entity_poly.entity_id
_entity_poly.type
_entity_poly.pdbx_seq_one_letter_code
_entity_poly.pdbx_strand_id
1 'polypeptide(L)'
;PADFDARKAPWYALARDTHGPTWGAPARDASGIGLVLSCAQSLHDAREQLLGVAGIDVSFDFLIAELLEAPEFAGVPGVEFFLLDPQGRIAVQSSDKGNQGEAAIPDFPVPEVVRAVQEKRSGVLEVAATEAGRQVVLYNRMGSIGWYYVVSGPVEALLRFDD
;
A
#
# COMPACT_ATOMS: atom_id res chain seq x y z
N PRO A 1 -18.14 19.08 0.10
CA PRO A 1 -19.59 19.22 -0.23
C PRO A 1 -20.35 19.87 0.92
N ALA A 2 -21.49 20.53 0.67
CA ALA A 2 -22.26 21.23 1.71
C ALA A 2 -22.86 20.28 2.77
N ASP A 3 -22.99 19.00 2.44
CA ASP A 3 -23.51 17.90 3.26
C ASP A 3 -22.42 16.94 3.77
N PHE A 4 -21.14 17.27 3.55
CA PHE A 4 -20.03 16.44 3.99
C PHE A 4 -19.87 16.48 5.51
N ASP A 5 -20.09 15.33 6.16
CA ASP A 5 -19.79 15.14 7.58
C ASP A 5 -18.52 14.29 7.73
N ALA A 6 -17.41 14.94 8.07
CA ALA A 6 -16.11 14.30 8.26
C ALA A 6 -16.15 13.15 9.28
N ARG A 7 -17.08 13.17 10.24
CA ARG A 7 -17.20 12.13 11.28
C ARG A 7 -17.73 10.80 10.75
N LYS A 8 -18.31 10.83 9.54
CA LYS A 8 -18.77 9.64 8.81
C LYS A 8 -17.74 9.12 7.82
N ALA A 9 -16.63 9.83 7.63
CA ALA A 9 -15.59 9.39 6.72
C ALA A 9 -14.87 8.14 7.28
N PRO A 10 -14.46 7.19 6.41
CA PRO A 10 -13.78 5.96 6.85
C PRO A 10 -12.54 6.23 7.72
N TRP A 11 -11.74 7.25 7.38
CA TRP A 11 -10.54 7.62 8.15
C TRP A 11 -10.86 8.13 9.57
N TYR A 12 -12.02 8.77 9.77
CA TYR A 12 -12.43 9.24 11.10
C TYR A 12 -12.81 8.04 11.98
N ALA A 13 -13.64 7.15 11.44
CA ALA A 13 -14.05 5.93 12.13
C ALA A 13 -12.85 5.01 12.43
N LEU A 14 -11.89 4.94 11.52
CA LEU A 14 -10.65 4.18 11.68
C LEU A 14 -9.83 4.67 12.89
N ALA A 15 -9.64 5.99 13.02
CA ALA A 15 -8.69 6.54 13.97
C ALA A 15 -9.27 6.94 15.33
N ARG A 16 -10.57 7.26 15.42
CA ARG A 16 -11.19 7.86 16.62
C ARG A 16 -10.96 7.10 17.92
N ASP A 17 -10.85 5.77 17.86
CA ASP A 17 -10.74 4.87 19.02
C ASP A 17 -9.32 4.25 19.15
N THR A 18 -8.35 4.81 18.42
CA THR A 18 -6.96 4.31 18.36
C THR A 18 -5.99 5.36 18.87
N HIS A 19 -4.82 4.95 19.35
CA HIS A 19 -3.73 5.86 19.70
C HIS A 19 -2.62 5.76 18.66
N GLY A 20 -2.12 6.92 18.22
CA GLY A 20 -1.07 7.03 17.20
C GLY A 20 -1.60 7.01 15.76
N PRO A 21 -0.69 7.16 14.77
CA PRO A 21 -1.04 7.20 13.36
C PRO A 21 -1.56 5.83 12.88
N THR A 22 -2.74 5.83 12.27
CA THR A 22 -3.37 4.64 11.70
C THR A 22 -3.66 4.85 10.22
N TRP A 23 -3.22 3.90 9.40
CA TRP A 23 -3.40 3.92 7.95
C TRP A 23 -4.64 3.15 7.54
N GLY A 24 -5.46 3.76 6.69
CA GLY A 24 -6.70 3.18 6.20
C GLY A 24 -6.53 2.35 4.94
N ALA A 25 -7.65 1.78 4.49
CA ALA A 25 -7.75 1.22 3.15
C ALA A 25 -7.76 2.35 2.10
N PRO A 26 -7.32 2.07 0.86
CA PRO A 26 -7.53 2.95 -0.30
C PRO A 26 -8.96 3.45 -0.38
N ALA A 27 -9.13 4.77 -0.60
CA ALA A 27 -10.45 5.38 -0.71
C ALA A 27 -10.45 6.49 -1.75
N ARG A 28 -11.63 6.77 -2.31
CA ARG A 28 -11.83 7.97 -3.12
C ARG A 28 -11.97 9.17 -2.21
N ASP A 29 -11.14 10.19 -2.45
CA ASP A 29 -11.22 11.46 -1.74
C ASP A 29 -12.50 12.23 -2.11
N ALA A 30 -13.11 12.86 -1.10
CA ALA A 30 -14.32 13.65 -1.22
C ALA A 30 -14.08 15.05 -1.84
N SER A 31 -12.83 15.52 -1.89
CA SER A 31 -12.46 16.80 -2.50
C SER A 31 -12.17 16.70 -4.01
N GLY A 32 -12.07 15.49 -4.54
CA GLY A 32 -11.89 15.22 -5.97
C GLY A 32 -10.43 15.01 -6.39
N ILE A 33 -9.51 14.81 -5.45
CA ILE A 33 -8.09 14.51 -5.74
C ILE A 33 -7.92 13.14 -6.43
N GLY A 34 -8.86 12.21 -6.21
CA GLY A 34 -8.84 10.87 -6.78
C GLY A 34 -8.72 9.81 -5.70
N LEU A 35 -7.94 8.74 -5.96
CA LEU A 35 -7.64 7.73 -4.96
C LEU A 35 -6.57 8.25 -4.00
N VAL A 36 -6.82 8.06 -2.71
CA VAL A 36 -5.93 8.46 -1.63
C VAL A 36 -5.74 7.33 -0.64
N LEU A 37 -4.59 7.39 0.02
CA LEU A 37 -4.29 6.62 1.21
C LEU A 37 -4.29 7.55 2.43
N SER A 38 -5.28 7.39 3.30
CA SER A 38 -5.43 8.23 4.50
C SER A 38 -4.63 7.68 5.68
N CYS A 39 -3.89 8.56 6.35
CA CYS A 39 -3.32 8.33 7.67
C CYS A 39 -3.99 9.26 8.67
N ALA A 40 -4.57 8.71 9.73
CA ALA A 40 -5.31 9.49 10.71
C ALA A 40 -4.95 9.11 12.15
N GLN A 41 -5.09 10.08 13.05
CA GLN A 41 -4.84 9.92 14.48
C GLN A 41 -5.87 10.71 15.30
N SER A 42 -6.36 10.10 16.38
CA SER A 42 -7.18 10.75 17.39
C SER A 42 -6.38 11.80 18.19
N LEU A 43 -7.02 12.92 18.48
CA LEU A 43 -6.49 13.98 19.32
C LEU A 43 -7.23 13.96 20.65
N HIS A 44 -6.50 13.92 21.75
CA HIS A 44 -7.06 13.89 23.10
C HIS A 44 -6.59 15.09 23.93
N ASP A 45 -7.40 15.51 24.89
CA ASP A 45 -6.99 16.50 25.89
C ASP A 45 -6.15 15.86 27.02
N ALA A 46 -5.72 16.68 27.99
CA ALA A 46 -4.93 16.21 29.13
C ALA A 46 -5.69 15.25 30.09
N ARG A 47 -6.99 15.01 29.84
CA ARG A 47 -7.85 14.08 30.57
C ARG A 47 -8.23 12.87 29.71
N GLU A 48 -7.49 12.63 28.62
CA GLU A 48 -7.74 11.55 27.66
C GLU A 48 -9.15 11.62 27.01
N GLN A 49 -9.74 12.81 26.91
CA GLN A 49 -11.01 13.01 26.22
C GLN A 49 -10.79 13.33 24.74
N LEU A 50 -11.51 12.64 23.86
CA LEU A 50 -11.42 12.84 22.41
C LEU A 50 -11.84 14.27 22.02
N LEU A 51 -10.91 15.02 21.44
CA LEU A 51 -11.12 16.34 20.85
C LEU A 51 -11.52 16.26 19.38
N GLY A 52 -11.00 15.26 18.66
CA GLY A 52 -11.22 15.09 17.23
C GLY A 52 -10.23 14.12 16.59
N VAL A 53 -10.16 14.12 15.27
CA VAL A 53 -9.22 13.31 14.49
C VAL A 53 -8.49 14.23 13.51
N ALA A 54 -7.17 14.15 13.49
CA ALA A 54 -6.34 14.73 12.45
C ALA A 54 -6.05 13.68 11.38
N GLY A 55 -6.13 14.05 10.11
CA GLY A 55 -5.85 13.17 8.98
C GLY A 55 -4.98 13.86 7.95
N ILE A 56 -4.11 13.08 7.31
CA ILE A 56 -3.40 13.45 6.09
C ILE A 56 -3.74 12.43 5.01
N ASP A 57 -3.91 12.91 3.78
CA ASP A 57 -4.14 12.06 2.62
C ASP A 57 -2.92 12.10 1.71
N VAL A 58 -2.46 10.92 1.30
CA VAL A 58 -1.43 10.77 0.27
C VAL A 58 -2.12 10.32 -1.01
N SER A 59 -2.01 11.09 -2.09
CA SER A 59 -2.59 10.67 -3.37
C SER A 59 -1.85 9.47 -3.93
N PHE A 60 -2.59 8.59 -4.60
CA PHE A 60 -2.02 7.43 -5.28
C PHE A 60 -1.03 7.85 -6.36
N ASP A 61 -1.36 8.92 -7.11
CA ASP A 61 -0.47 9.46 -8.14
C ASP A 61 0.89 9.86 -7.56
N PHE A 62 0.91 10.55 -6.41
CA PHE A 62 2.16 10.91 -5.73
C PHE A 62 2.89 9.68 -5.18
N LEU A 63 2.17 8.78 -4.52
CA LEU A 63 2.75 7.59 -3.92
C LEU A 63 3.41 6.71 -4.98
N ILE A 64 2.73 6.47 -6.12
CA ILE A 64 3.26 5.66 -7.22
C ILE A 64 4.45 6.36 -7.89
N ALA A 65 4.31 7.65 -8.23
CA ALA A 65 5.32 8.36 -9.00
C ALA A 65 6.61 8.63 -8.21
N GLU A 66 6.50 8.92 -6.91
CA GLU A 66 7.62 9.44 -6.12
C GLU A 66 8.15 8.46 -5.08
N LEU A 67 7.35 7.47 -4.64
CA LEU A 67 7.69 6.64 -3.47
C LEU A 67 7.67 5.13 -3.72
N LEU A 68 6.91 4.63 -4.70
CA LEU A 68 6.70 3.20 -4.88
C LEU A 68 7.79 2.54 -5.74
N GLU A 69 8.11 3.16 -6.87
CA GLU A 69 9.09 2.64 -7.82
C GLU A 69 10.52 2.93 -7.31
N ALA A 70 11.32 1.87 -7.16
CA ALA A 70 12.75 2.04 -6.89
C ALA A 70 13.46 2.57 -8.15
N PRO A 71 14.21 3.69 -8.08
CA PRO A 71 14.78 4.35 -9.26
C PRO A 71 15.65 3.44 -10.16
N GLU A 72 16.38 2.49 -9.57
CA GLU A 72 17.22 1.52 -10.27
C GLU A 72 16.44 0.56 -11.18
N PHE A 73 15.14 0.41 -10.94
CA PHE A 73 14.24 -0.49 -11.67
C PHE A 73 13.13 0.27 -12.42
N ALA A 74 13.13 1.61 -12.38
CA ALA A 74 12.15 2.43 -13.05
C ALA A 74 12.16 2.18 -14.57
N GLY A 75 11.00 1.80 -15.11
CA GLY A 75 10.85 1.48 -16.55
C GLY A 75 11.45 0.15 -16.99
N VAL A 76 11.96 -0.69 -16.08
CA VAL A 76 12.42 -2.04 -16.43
C VAL A 76 11.21 -2.92 -16.79
N PRO A 77 11.14 -3.47 -18.01
CA PRO A 77 9.98 -4.27 -18.42
C PRO A 77 9.76 -5.50 -17.53
N GLY A 78 8.51 -5.69 -17.10
CA GLY A 78 8.10 -6.82 -16.27
C GLY A 78 8.40 -6.68 -14.78
N VAL A 79 8.98 -5.57 -14.33
CA VAL A 79 9.10 -5.27 -12.90
C VAL A 79 7.87 -4.48 -12.44
N GLU A 80 7.26 -4.93 -11.36
CA GLU A 80 6.10 -4.31 -10.75
C GLU A 80 6.27 -4.19 -9.23
N PHE A 81 5.73 -3.11 -8.67
CA PHE A 81 5.83 -2.75 -7.27
C PHE A 81 4.45 -2.70 -6.64
N PHE A 82 4.34 -3.16 -5.41
CA PHE A 82 3.08 -3.20 -4.68
C PHE A 82 3.26 -2.74 -3.23
N LEU A 83 2.21 -2.13 -2.69
CA LEU A 83 1.96 -2.09 -1.27
C LEU A 83 0.85 -3.08 -0.94
N LEU A 84 1.14 -4.03 -0.07
CA LEU A 84 0.13 -4.95 0.47
C LEU A 84 -0.25 -4.55 1.89
N ASP A 85 -1.54 -4.64 2.17
CA ASP A 85 -2.05 -4.49 3.53
C ASP A 85 -1.66 -5.70 4.42
N PRO A 86 -1.93 -5.66 5.74
CA PRO A 86 -1.58 -6.75 6.64
C PRO A 86 -2.33 -8.07 6.39
N GLN A 87 -3.30 -8.10 5.46
CA GLN A 87 -4.03 -9.30 5.06
C GLN A 87 -3.44 -9.93 3.78
N GLY A 88 -2.54 -9.23 3.09
CA GLY A 88 -1.95 -9.66 1.81
C GLY A 88 -2.73 -9.20 0.59
N ARG A 89 -3.54 -8.14 0.73
CA ARG A 89 -4.31 -7.56 -0.38
C ARG A 89 -3.59 -6.34 -0.95
N ILE A 90 -3.73 -6.11 -2.25
CA ILE A 90 -3.08 -5.03 -2.98
C ILE A 90 -3.76 -3.70 -2.61
N ALA A 91 -3.06 -2.88 -1.84
CA ALA A 91 -3.50 -1.52 -1.54
C ALA A 91 -3.08 -0.54 -2.65
N VAL A 92 -1.88 -0.72 -3.21
CA VAL A 92 -1.36 0.07 -4.33
C VAL A 92 -0.49 -0.82 -5.22
N GLN A 93 -0.51 -0.60 -6.52
CA GLN A 93 0.42 -1.20 -7.48
C GLN A 93 0.93 -0.17 -8.48
N SER A 94 2.16 -0.31 -8.96
CA SER A 94 2.78 0.66 -9.88
C SER A 94 2.08 0.73 -11.24
N SER A 95 1.41 -0.34 -11.66
CA SER A 95 0.63 -0.36 -12.91
C SER A 95 -0.63 0.50 -12.88
N ASP A 96 -1.08 0.95 -11.69
CA ASP A 96 -2.21 1.88 -11.55
C ASP A 96 -1.82 3.33 -11.84
N LYS A 97 -0.59 3.62 -12.25
CA LYS A 97 -0.13 4.98 -12.56
C LYS A 97 -1.03 5.67 -13.58
N GLY A 98 -1.63 6.79 -13.17
CA GLY A 98 -2.57 7.56 -14.00
C GLY A 98 -3.96 6.92 -14.14
N ASN A 99 -4.21 5.79 -13.47
CA ASN A 99 -5.53 5.18 -13.37
C ASN A 99 -6.25 5.70 -12.11
N GLN A 100 -7.36 6.42 -12.31
CA GLN A 100 -8.22 6.90 -11.22
C GLN A 100 -9.47 6.04 -11.03
N GLY A 101 -9.37 4.74 -11.32
CA GLY A 101 -10.44 3.76 -11.26
C GLY A 101 -11.03 3.52 -9.86
N GLU A 102 -11.82 2.46 -9.72
CA GLU A 102 -12.41 2.11 -8.42
C GLU A 102 -11.34 1.58 -7.45
N ALA A 103 -11.53 1.88 -6.15
CA ALA A 103 -10.70 1.36 -5.07
C ALA A 103 -11.02 -0.13 -4.85
N ALA A 104 -10.55 -1.00 -5.73
CA ALA A 104 -10.57 -2.44 -5.51
C ALA A 104 -9.31 -2.85 -4.74
N ILE A 105 -9.45 -3.76 -3.77
CA ILE A 105 -8.33 -4.29 -2.97
C ILE A 105 -8.31 -5.81 -3.15
N PRO A 106 -7.84 -6.31 -4.30
CA PRO A 106 -7.78 -7.74 -4.58
C PRO A 106 -6.70 -8.42 -3.74
N ASP A 107 -6.82 -9.73 -3.55
CA ASP A 107 -5.74 -10.54 -2.97
C ASP A 107 -4.51 -10.52 -3.90
N PHE A 108 -3.31 -10.52 -3.32
CA PHE A 108 -2.08 -10.66 -4.10
C PHE A 108 -2.04 -12.05 -4.77
N PRO A 109 -1.69 -12.15 -6.06
CA PRO A 109 -1.90 -13.36 -6.85
C PRO A 109 -0.99 -14.56 -6.48
N VAL A 110 -0.04 -14.38 -5.56
CA VAL A 110 0.87 -15.43 -5.09
C VAL A 110 0.50 -15.85 -3.67
N PRO A 111 -0.24 -16.96 -3.48
CA PRO A 111 -0.76 -17.37 -2.17
C PRO A 111 0.33 -17.60 -1.11
N GLU A 112 1.53 -18.04 -1.52
CA GLU A 112 2.67 -18.23 -0.63
C GLU A 112 3.16 -16.92 -0.03
N VAL A 113 3.11 -15.82 -0.80
CA VAL A 113 3.42 -14.47 -0.33
C VAL A 113 2.32 -13.99 0.61
N VAL A 114 1.04 -14.19 0.26
CA VAL A 114 -0.09 -13.85 1.14
C VAL A 114 0.03 -14.56 2.50
N ARG A 115 0.35 -15.86 2.50
CA ARG A 115 0.61 -16.62 3.73
C ARG A 115 1.79 -16.05 4.51
N ALA A 116 2.90 -15.72 3.84
CA ALA A 116 4.06 -15.13 4.50
C ALA A 116 3.74 -13.75 5.13
N VAL A 117 2.93 -12.93 4.45
CA VAL A 117 2.42 -11.65 4.94
C VAL A 117 1.66 -11.82 6.25
N GLN A 118 0.70 -12.76 6.27
CA GLN A 118 -0.13 -13.09 7.44
C GLN A 118 0.71 -13.66 8.60
N GLU A 119 1.76 -14.42 8.29
CA GLU A 119 2.75 -14.93 9.24
C GLU A 119 3.79 -13.88 9.67
N LYS A 120 3.68 -12.64 9.19
CA LYS A 120 4.58 -11.52 9.50
C LYS A 120 6.03 -11.74 9.03
N ARG A 121 6.26 -12.56 8.00
CA ARG A 121 7.60 -12.89 7.46
C ARG A 121 7.94 -12.04 6.24
N SER A 122 9.19 -11.63 6.15
CA SER A 122 9.81 -11.05 4.94
C SER A 122 10.67 -12.09 4.23
N GLY A 123 10.89 -11.93 2.92
CA GLY A 123 11.73 -12.86 2.17
C GLY A 123 11.71 -12.65 0.68
N VAL A 124 12.21 -13.69 -0.01
CA VAL A 124 12.26 -13.80 -1.47
C VAL A 124 11.63 -15.13 -1.85
N LEU A 125 10.83 -15.15 -2.91
CA LEU A 125 10.19 -16.33 -3.45
C LEU A 125 10.41 -16.39 -4.96
N GLU A 126 11.03 -17.44 -5.45
CA GLU A 126 10.99 -17.77 -6.88
C GLU A 126 9.62 -18.37 -7.21
N VAL A 127 8.93 -17.77 -8.17
CA VAL A 127 7.65 -18.26 -8.68
C VAL A 127 7.94 -19.15 -9.89
N ALA A 128 7.19 -20.25 -10.01
CA ALA A 128 7.36 -21.22 -11.09
C ALA A 128 7.38 -20.53 -12.46
N ALA A 129 8.23 -21.04 -13.36
CA ALA A 129 8.42 -20.45 -14.68
C ALA A 129 7.07 -20.34 -15.42
N THR A 130 6.76 -19.12 -15.85
CA THR A 130 5.64 -18.84 -16.75
C THR A 130 6.15 -18.77 -18.20
N GLU A 131 5.28 -18.52 -19.17
CA GLU A 131 5.72 -18.19 -20.53
C GLU A 131 6.67 -16.98 -20.56
N ALA A 132 6.59 -16.10 -19.56
CA ALA A 132 7.47 -14.95 -19.37
C ALA A 132 8.81 -15.29 -18.67
N GLY A 133 9.12 -16.57 -18.45
CA GLY A 133 10.35 -17.03 -17.81
C GLY A 133 10.26 -17.14 -16.29
N ARG A 134 11.42 -17.21 -15.62
CA ARG A 134 11.50 -17.31 -14.15
C ARG A 134 11.20 -15.95 -13.52
N GLN A 135 10.28 -15.94 -12.57
CA GLN A 135 9.87 -14.74 -11.85
C GLN A 135 10.32 -14.85 -10.39
N VAL A 136 10.64 -13.71 -9.78
CA VAL A 136 10.94 -13.62 -8.35
C VAL A 136 10.06 -12.55 -7.72
N VAL A 137 9.63 -12.82 -6.49
CA VAL A 137 8.88 -11.88 -5.65
C VAL A 137 9.67 -11.63 -4.37
N LEU A 138 10.08 -10.39 -4.16
CA LEU A 138 10.69 -9.90 -2.93
C LEU A 138 9.60 -9.22 -2.11
N TYR A 139 9.47 -9.55 -0.82
CA TYR A 139 8.46 -8.99 0.05
C TYR A 139 9.07 -8.61 1.40
N ASN A 140 8.89 -7.35 1.80
CA ASN A 140 9.47 -6.82 3.02
C ASN A 140 8.40 -6.13 3.90
N ARG A 141 8.36 -6.52 5.18
CA ARG A 141 7.42 -5.97 6.14
C ARG A 141 7.86 -4.58 6.60
N MET A 142 6.99 -3.59 6.42
CA MET A 142 7.16 -2.25 6.95
C MET A 142 6.90 -2.23 8.47
N GLY A 143 7.95 -1.97 9.24
CA GLY A 143 7.90 -2.03 10.72
C GLY A 143 6.87 -1.08 11.36
N SER A 144 6.64 0.09 10.75
CA SER A 144 5.80 1.16 11.30
C SER A 144 4.29 0.88 11.22
N ILE A 145 3.83 0.24 10.15
CA ILE A 145 2.38 0.11 9.84
C ILE A 145 1.94 -1.34 9.59
N GLY A 146 2.90 -2.27 9.53
CA GLY A 146 2.64 -3.70 9.33
C GLY A 146 2.23 -4.11 7.92
N TRP A 147 2.29 -3.18 6.98
CA TRP A 147 2.14 -3.40 5.55
C TRP A 147 3.39 -4.05 4.95
N TYR A 148 3.31 -4.39 3.68
CA TYR A 148 4.43 -4.96 2.93
C TYR A 148 4.73 -4.15 1.68
N TYR A 149 6.01 -3.89 1.47
CA TYR A 149 6.52 -3.49 0.17
C TYR A 149 6.91 -4.75 -0.61
N VAL A 150 6.37 -4.89 -1.81
CA VAL A 150 6.59 -6.06 -2.66
C VAL A 150 7.08 -5.64 -4.02
N VAL A 151 8.11 -6.33 -4.52
CA VAL A 151 8.62 -6.16 -5.88
C VAL A 151 8.54 -7.52 -6.57
N SER A 152 7.94 -7.58 -7.75
CA SER A 152 7.90 -8.78 -8.57
C SER A 152 8.45 -8.53 -9.96
N GLY A 153 9.14 -9.51 -10.54
CA GLY A 153 9.57 -9.44 -11.92
C GLY A 153 10.53 -10.54 -12.32
N PRO A 154 11.09 -10.49 -13.55
CA PRO A 154 12.04 -11.48 -14.03
C PRO A 154 13.26 -11.59 -13.13
N VAL A 155 13.73 -12.81 -12.88
CA VAL A 155 14.94 -13.08 -12.07
C VAL A 155 16.13 -12.30 -12.62
N GLU A 156 16.30 -12.29 -13.95
CA GLU A 156 17.40 -11.63 -14.64
C GLU A 156 17.34 -10.09 -14.59
N ALA A 157 16.16 -9.54 -14.27
CA ALA A 157 15.98 -8.10 -14.07
C ALA A 157 16.28 -7.69 -12.62
N LEU A 158 15.84 -8.50 -11.64
CA LEU A 158 15.89 -8.15 -10.22
C LEU A 158 17.15 -8.62 -9.49
N LEU A 159 17.78 -9.70 -9.95
CA LEU A 159 18.96 -10.31 -9.32
C LEU A 159 20.22 -10.16 -10.18
N ARG A 160 20.39 -9.02 -10.85
CA ARG A 160 21.64 -8.72 -11.55
C ARG A 160 22.79 -8.66 -10.54
N PHE A 161 23.68 -9.63 -10.63
CA PHE A 161 25.01 -9.51 -10.08
C PHE A 161 25.84 -8.83 -11.16
N ASP A 162 26.31 -7.61 -10.89
CA ASP A 162 27.39 -7.04 -11.68
C ASP A 162 28.62 -7.93 -11.46
N ASP A 163 29.11 -8.57 -12.53
CA ASP A 163 30.39 -9.30 -12.56
C ASP A 163 31.58 -8.33 -12.42
#